data_AF-A0A4U3M841-F1
#
_entry.id   AF-A0A4U3M841-F1
#
_cell.length_a   1.000
_cell.length_b   1.000
_cell.length_c   1.000
_cell.angle_alpha   90.00
_cell.angle_beta   90.00
_cell.angle_gamma   90.00
#
_symmetry.space_group_name_H-M   'P 1'
#
loop_
_entity.id
_entity.type
_entity.pdbx_description
1 polymer ?
#
loop_
_entity_poly.entity_id
_entity_poly.type
_entity_poly.pdbx_seq_one_letter_code
_entity_poly.pdbx_strand_id
1 'polypeptide(L)' 'MWTLEDVATYLNVKHRWLQNNWKTVGIPMTKVGNQLRCFPTDLAEWLEQQAA' A
#
# COMPACT_ATOMS: atom_id res chain seq x y z
N MET A 1 9.00 -0.21 8.10
CA MET A 1 8.47 0.30 6.82
C MET A 1 8.28 -0.90 5.92
N TRP A 2 7.06 -1.11 5.41
CA TRP A 2 6.71 -2.26 4.56
C TRP A 2 7.10 -2.02 3.11
N THR A 3 7.46 -3.10 2.43
CA THR A 3 7.70 -3.12 0.98
C THR A 3 6.39 -3.25 0.21
N LEU A 4 6.46 -3.10 -1.11
CA LEU A 4 5.34 -3.38 -2.00
C LEU A 4 4.84 -4.83 -1.87
N GLU A 5 5.73 -5.78 -1.61
CA GLU A 5 5.39 -7.19 -1.44
C GLU A 5 4.70 -7.48 -0.10
N ASP A 6 5.19 -6.87 0.98
CA ASP A 6 4.54 -6.97 2.29
C ASP A 6 3.11 -6.41 2.24
N VAL A 7 2.93 -5.23 1.62
CA VAL A 7 1.60 -4.61 1.47
C VAL A 7 0.69 -5.43 0.56
N ALA A 8 1.22 -5.98 -0.54
CA ALA A 8 0.44 -6.84 -1.44
C ALA A 8 -0.05 -8.10 -0.72
N THR A 9 0.82 -8.70 0.09
CA THR A 9 0.50 -9.87 0.92
C THR A 9 -0.55 -9.52 1.96
N TYR A 10 -0.37 -8.40 2.66
CA TYR A 10 -1.30 -7.94 3.69
C TYR A 10 -2.70 -7.63 3.16
N LEU A 11 -2.79 -6.93 2.03
CA LEU A 11 -4.06 -6.61 1.37
C LEU A 11 -4.63 -7.80 0.57
N ASN A 12 -3.93 -8.93 0.51
CA ASN A 12 -4.26 -10.10 -0.30
C ASN A 12 -4.54 -9.75 -1.78
N VAL A 13 -3.70 -8.88 -2.36
CA VAL A 13 -3.77 -8.45 -3.76
C VAL A 13 -2.50 -8.85 -4.52
N LYS A 14 -2.60 -8.93 -5.85
CA LYS A 14 -1.43 -9.21 -6.69
C LYS A 14 -0.43 -8.06 -6.63
N HIS A 15 0.85 -8.37 -6.45
CA HIS A 15 1.94 -7.38 -6.44
C HIS A 15 1.92 -6.42 -7.66
N ARG A 16 1.75 -6.97 -8.87
CA ARG A 16 1.63 -6.16 -10.10
C ARG A 16 0.38 -5.26 -10.11
N TRP A 17 -0.72 -5.72 -9.53
CA TRP A 17 -1.92 -4.89 -9.42
C TRP A 17 -1.66 -3.73 -8.48
N LEU A 18 -1.07 -3.99 -7.31
CA LEU A 18 -0.75 -2.95 -6.33
C LEU A 18 0.22 -1.92 -6.93
N GLN A 19 1.26 -2.36 -7.63
CA GLN A 19 2.23 -1.48 -8.30
C GLN A 19 1.59 -0.46 -9.26
N ASN A 20 0.56 -0.88 -9.99
CA ASN A 20 -0.09 -0.06 -11.01
C ASN A 20 -1.26 0.76 -10.44
N ASN A 21 -1.91 0.30 -9.38
CA ASN A 21 -3.19 0.85 -8.91
C ASN A 21 -3.11 1.59 -7.58
N TRP A 22 -2.02 1.47 -6.80
CA TRP A 22 -1.93 2.08 -5.46
C TRP A 22 -2.26 3.58 -5.46
N LYS A 23 -1.79 4.32 -6.47
CA LYS A 23 -2.04 5.77 -6.59
C LYS A 23 -3.49 6.08 -6.98
N THR A 24 -4.09 5.26 -7.83
CA THR A 24 -5.48 5.41 -8.28
C THR A 24 -6.47 5.06 -7.17
N VAL A 25 -6.14 4.06 -6.36
CA VAL A 25 -6.95 3.59 -5.22
C VAL A 25 -6.70 4.43 -3.95
N GLY A 26 -5.66 5.27 -3.95
CA GLY A 26 -5.33 6.14 -2.82
C GLY A 26 -4.65 5.41 -1.67
N ILE A 27 -4.00 4.27 -1.92
CA ILE A 27 -3.25 3.52 -0.91
C ILE A 27 -2.04 4.39 -0.48
N PRO A 28 -1.77 4.55 0.82
CA PRO A 28 -0.73 5.44 1.34
C PRO A 28 0.67 4.84 1.19
N MET A 29 1.10 4.64 -0.06
CA MET A 29 2.47 4.29 -0.40
C MET A 29 3.27 5.53 -0.75
N THR A 30 4.55 5.52 -0.43
CA THR A 30 5.50 6.58 -0.74
C THR A 30 6.69 6.00 -1.50
N LYS A 31 7.20 6.76 -2.47
CA LYS A 31 8.41 6.37 -3.21
C LYS A 31 9.64 6.84 -2.44
N VAL A 32 10.47 5.91 -2.00
CA VAL A 32 11.76 6.16 -1.34
C VAL A 32 12.87 5.64 -2.25
N GLY A 33 13.60 6.55 -2.90
CA GLY A 33 14.52 6.20 -3.97
C GLY A 33 13.79 5.55 -5.15
N ASN A 34 14.19 4.34 -5.53
CA ASN A 34 13.54 3.58 -6.60
C ASN A 34 12.51 2.55 -6.11
N GLN A 35 12.19 2.53 -4.83
CA GLN A 35 11.30 1.51 -4.26
C GLN A 35 10.07 2.13 -3.62
N LEU A 36 8.93 1.43 -3.73
CA LEU A 36 7.72 1.80 -3.00
C LEU A 36 7.81 1.27 -1.57
N ARG A 37 7.36 2.10 -0.66
CA ARG A 37 7.33 1.85 0.78
C ARG A 37 6.01 2.29 1.35
N CYS A 38 5.60 1.64 2.43
CA CYS A 38 4.39 2.00 3.16
C CYS A 38 4.68 1.96 4.66
N PHE A 39 4.13 2.91 5.40
CA PHE A 39 4.09 2.81 6.85
C PHE A 39 2.87 1.97 7.24
N PRO A 40 3.04 0.94 8.08
CA PRO A 40 1.91 0.10 8.48
C PRO A 40 0.80 0.88 9.19
N THR A 41 1.16 1.95 9.91
CA THR A 41 0.22 2.87 10.57
C THR A 41 -0.68 3.55 9.54
N ASP A 42 -0.11 4.15 8.51
CA ASP A 42 -0.85 4.86 7.48
C ASP A 42 -1.79 3.89 6.72
N LEU A 43 -1.32 2.66 6.48
CA LEU A 43 -2.12 1.63 5.84
C LEU A 43 -3.31 1.19 6.70
N ALA A 44 -3.12 1.08 8.01
CA ALA A 44 -4.20 0.76 8.95
C ALA A 44 -5.23 1.89 9.01
N GLU A 45 -4.80 3.15 9.12
CA GLU A 45 -5.69 4.31 9.08
C GLU A 45 -6.48 4.38 7.77
N TRP A 46 -5.83 4.11 6.63
CA TRP A 46 -6.49 4.05 5.34
C TRP A 46 -7.56 2.94 5.28
N LEU A 47 -7.28 1.75 5.83
CA LEU A 47 -8.26 0.67 5.90
C LEU A 47 -9.45 1.02 6.79
N GLU A 48 -9.22 1.66 7.94
CA GLU A 48 -10.29 2.14 8.81
C GLU A 48 -11.19 3.16 8.11
N GLN A 49 -10.61 4.06 7.32
CA GLN A 49 -11.36 5.04 6.52
C GLN A 49 -12.21 4.39 5.41
N GLN A 50 -11.80 3.25 4.85
CA GLN A 50 -12.59 2.53 3.84
C GLN A 50 -13.72 1.69 4.45
N ALA A 51 -13.64 1.35 5.74
CA ALA A 51 -14.64 0.56 6.44
C ALA A 51 -15.81 1.40 7.01
N ALA A 52 -15.68 2.73 6.99
CA ALA A 52 -16.68 3.70 7.44
C ALA A 52 -17.58 4.18 6.30
#